data_AF-A0A9P8NYM2-F1
#
_entry.id   AF-A0A9P8NYM2-F1
#
_cell.length_a   1.000
_cell.length_b   1.000
_cell.length_c   1.000
_cell.angle_alpha   90.00
_cell.angle_beta   90.00
_cell.angle_gamma   90.00
#
_symmetry.space_group_name_H-M   'P 1'
#
loop_
_entity.id
_entity.type
_entity.pdbx_description
1 polymer ?
#
loop_
_entity_poly.entity_id
_entity_poly.type
_entity_poly.pdbx_seq_one_letter_code
_entity_poly.pdbx_strand_id
1 'polypeptide(L)'
;MTSDRILRQESAVPQEFKHSDAYRLPPGARSYGNQFNKIYGQRVKKLKSRCLKMANAKWKQETINDTRVVYVNKILDVKSMTPSYTIGTVFMDMKYKPNILEDVSNNVYGAEDVKSSADLSKLDQIRAQAYSDPQNDQVMLEDESGRMILAGEILDNILLVTGVVVGVLGMEVDPGIFTVVDVVYPEAGAQIPRSVQNTGNKLLFISGLHINPESNLALVEILKEYLMGELDTAPETIEFLKSITEVVLAGDSIKCSDKSDQVVLEKDKYRELNKSNYDADALKQLDRFVSELLNSVPVTIMPGDSDPSESSLPKQPLHPSFFSSAGQFTNFKRATNPTWFEIDGLRLLGTSGENINDIFKYFIPNLEVDLSESSAGTDSPVKSEIINESRIKLLEATLHWQNIVPTAPDTLTCYPYETEDPFSLDETPHVYFVGNQPKFETSELTLFSAKNSPATVRIVCVPDFSETGQVAVLDMDSLECTALQIAAT
;
A
#
# COMPACT_ATOMS: atom_id res chain seq x y z
N MET A 1 40.61 -6.72 -16.06
CA MET A 1 39.88 -8.00 -16.11
C MET A 1 40.22 -8.79 -14.84
N THR A 2 39.55 -8.45 -13.75
CA THR A 2 39.46 -9.30 -12.55
C THR A 2 38.05 -9.87 -12.58
N SER A 3 37.77 -10.74 -13.56
CA SER A 3 36.41 -11.22 -13.84
C SER A 3 36.05 -12.47 -13.04
N ASP A 4 36.42 -12.53 -11.77
CA ASP A 4 35.85 -13.55 -10.88
C ASP A 4 34.51 -12.99 -10.41
N ARG A 5 33.45 -13.26 -11.18
CA ARG A 5 32.07 -12.87 -10.85
C ARG A 5 31.75 -13.30 -9.42
N ILE A 6 31.11 -12.41 -8.65
CA ILE A 6 30.66 -12.72 -7.28
C ILE A 6 29.72 -13.93 -7.32
N LEU A 7 30.12 -15.03 -6.68
CA LEU A 7 29.26 -16.20 -6.47
C LEU A 7 28.32 -15.89 -5.29
N ARG A 8 27.03 -15.66 -5.60
CA ARG A 8 25.99 -15.37 -4.59
C ARG A 8 25.69 -16.59 -3.74
N GLN A 9 25.25 -16.33 -2.51
CA GLN A 9 24.47 -17.28 -1.74
C GLN A 9 23.10 -17.48 -2.42
N GLU A 10 22.46 -18.62 -2.15
CA GLU A 10 21.15 -18.95 -2.69
C GLU A 10 20.12 -19.05 -1.58
N SER A 11 18.93 -18.55 -1.87
CA SER A 11 17.76 -18.69 -1.00
C SER A 11 16.84 -19.77 -1.54
N ALA A 12 16.26 -20.54 -0.64
CA ALA A 12 15.23 -21.51 -0.93
C ALA A 12 13.91 -20.80 -1.26
N VAL A 13 13.52 -20.85 -2.53
CA VAL A 13 12.23 -20.32 -3.00
C VAL A 13 11.36 -21.48 -3.50
N PRO A 14 10.25 -21.82 -2.83
CA PRO A 14 9.37 -22.89 -3.29
C PRO A 14 8.68 -22.48 -4.60
N GLN A 15 8.34 -23.47 -5.44
CA GLN A 15 7.61 -23.22 -6.68
C GLN A 15 6.18 -22.76 -6.43
N GLU A 16 5.52 -23.34 -5.42
CA GLU A 16 4.16 -23.00 -5.01
C GLU A 16 4.11 -22.87 -3.50
N PHE A 17 3.27 -21.96 -3.02
CA PHE A 17 3.03 -21.75 -1.61
C PHE A 17 1.65 -21.11 -1.40
N LYS A 18 1.16 -21.11 -0.16
CA LYS A 18 -0.12 -20.47 0.16
C LYS A 18 -0.06 -18.98 -0.19
N HIS A 19 -1.01 -18.52 -1.02
CA HIS A 19 -1.08 -17.16 -1.57
C HIS A 19 -0.17 -16.84 -2.77
N SER A 20 0.55 -17.81 -3.35
CA SER A 20 1.40 -17.58 -4.53
C SER A 20 0.66 -16.99 -5.74
N ASP A 21 -0.65 -17.27 -5.89
CA ASP A 21 -1.50 -16.70 -6.94
C ASP A 21 -2.65 -15.83 -6.40
N ALA A 22 -2.57 -15.34 -5.14
CA ALA A 22 -3.68 -14.63 -4.47
C ALA A 22 -4.19 -13.39 -5.21
N TYR A 23 -3.34 -12.75 -6.01
CA TYR A 23 -3.65 -11.53 -6.76
C TYR A 23 -3.68 -11.74 -8.26
N ARG A 24 -3.56 -12.98 -8.72
CA ARG A 24 -3.55 -13.29 -10.14
C ARG A 24 -4.96 -13.36 -10.69
N LEU A 25 -5.20 -12.62 -11.77
CA LEU A 25 -6.43 -12.63 -12.54
C LEU A 25 -6.15 -13.22 -13.93
N PRO A 26 -6.34 -14.54 -14.13
CA PRO A 26 -6.00 -15.20 -15.38
C PRO A 26 -6.68 -14.57 -16.60
N PRO A 27 -5.97 -14.47 -17.75
CA PRO A 27 -6.60 -14.06 -19.00
C PRO A 27 -7.84 -14.89 -19.31
N GLY A 28 -8.93 -14.23 -19.71
CA GLY A 28 -10.21 -14.88 -20.04
C GLY A 28 -11.10 -15.24 -18.85
N ALA A 29 -10.61 -15.16 -17.60
CA ALA A 29 -11.42 -15.38 -16.39
C ALA A 29 -12.03 -14.09 -15.82
N ARG A 30 -11.65 -12.92 -16.37
CA ARG A 30 -12.05 -11.61 -15.85
C ARG A 30 -13.45 -11.22 -16.34
N SER A 31 -14.31 -10.86 -15.41
CA SER A 31 -15.65 -10.34 -15.65
C SER A 31 -15.78 -8.94 -15.04
N TYR A 32 -16.16 -7.97 -15.87
CA TYR A 32 -16.39 -6.58 -15.44
C TYR A 32 -17.89 -6.24 -15.35
N GLY A 33 -18.77 -7.23 -15.48
CA GLY A 33 -20.22 -7.04 -15.33
C GLY A 33 -20.69 -6.97 -13.87
N ASN A 34 -19.79 -7.19 -12.92
CA ASN A 34 -20.10 -7.27 -11.50
C ASN A 34 -20.13 -5.89 -10.85
N GLN A 35 -20.95 -5.74 -9.80
CA GLN A 35 -21.01 -4.52 -9.00
C GLN A 35 -20.07 -4.59 -7.79
N PHE A 36 -19.56 -3.43 -7.38
CA PHE A 36 -18.64 -3.26 -6.26
C PHE A 36 -19.23 -3.53 -4.87
N ASN A 37 -20.55 -3.69 -4.72
CA ASN A 37 -21.13 -4.05 -3.42
C ASN A 37 -20.66 -5.43 -2.91
N LYS A 38 -20.27 -6.34 -3.83
CA LYS A 38 -19.88 -7.70 -3.49
C LYS A 38 -18.58 -7.73 -2.70
N ILE A 39 -17.58 -6.94 -3.07
CA ILE A 39 -16.30 -6.90 -2.35
C ILE A 39 -16.48 -6.40 -0.90
N TYR A 40 -17.30 -5.38 -0.67
CA TYR A 40 -17.66 -4.94 0.69
C TYR A 40 -18.35 -6.07 1.49
N GLY A 41 -19.28 -6.79 0.86
CA GLY A 41 -19.93 -7.95 1.47
C GLY A 41 -18.94 -9.05 1.90
N GLN A 42 -17.95 -9.37 1.05
CA GLN A 42 -16.93 -10.37 1.39
C GLN A 42 -15.98 -9.87 2.49
N ARG A 43 -15.60 -8.59 2.45
CA ARG A 43 -14.78 -7.95 3.47
C ARG A 43 -15.44 -8.01 4.85
N VAL A 44 -16.70 -7.57 4.94
CA VAL A 44 -17.47 -7.61 6.20
C VAL A 44 -17.64 -9.05 6.67
N LYS A 45 -18.00 -9.98 5.78
CA LYS A 45 -18.15 -11.41 6.12
C LYS A 45 -16.89 -11.97 6.77
N LYS A 46 -15.70 -11.58 6.28
CA LYS A 46 -14.41 -12.02 6.79
C LYS A 46 -14.03 -11.34 8.10
N LEU A 47 -14.13 -10.01 8.16
CA LEU A 47 -13.58 -9.21 9.26
C LEU A 47 -14.56 -9.00 10.44
N LYS A 48 -15.88 -8.98 10.22
CA LYS A 48 -16.89 -8.75 11.27
C LYS A 48 -16.77 -9.78 12.40
N SER A 49 -16.56 -11.06 12.07
CA SER A 49 -16.39 -12.12 13.08
C SER A 49 -15.13 -11.93 13.93
N ARG A 50 -14.05 -11.43 13.32
CA ARG A 50 -12.77 -11.14 14.00
C ARG A 50 -12.89 -9.91 14.89
N CYS A 51 -13.54 -8.84 14.43
CA CYS A 51 -13.88 -7.67 15.27
C CYS A 51 -14.75 -8.08 16.45
N LEU A 52 -15.80 -8.88 16.22
CA LEU A 52 -16.70 -9.34 17.28
C LEU A 52 -15.97 -10.15 18.35
N LYS A 53 -14.99 -10.95 17.95
CA LYS A 53 -14.16 -11.69 18.90
C LYS A 53 -13.36 -10.74 19.80
N MET A 54 -12.70 -9.73 19.22
CA MET A 54 -11.94 -8.73 19.97
C MET A 54 -12.84 -7.88 20.86
N ALA A 55 -13.97 -7.40 20.32
CA ALA A 55 -14.99 -6.65 21.05
C ALA A 55 -15.55 -7.46 22.23
N ASN A 56 -15.87 -8.74 22.04
CA ASN A 56 -16.40 -9.58 23.10
C ASN A 56 -15.35 -9.84 24.20
N ALA A 57 -14.08 -9.96 23.84
CA ALA A 57 -13.01 -10.11 24.82
C ALA A 57 -12.83 -8.84 25.66
N LYS A 58 -12.99 -7.66 25.03
CA LYS A 58 -12.76 -6.35 25.67
C LYS A 58 -13.99 -5.79 26.40
N TRP A 59 -15.20 -5.95 25.86
CA TRP A 59 -16.37 -5.15 26.25
C TRP A 59 -17.58 -5.95 26.76
N LYS A 60 -17.64 -7.27 26.56
CA LYS A 60 -18.86 -8.08 26.86
C LYS A 60 -19.29 -8.06 28.33
N GLN A 61 -18.34 -7.84 29.23
CA GLN A 61 -18.55 -7.79 30.68
C GLN A 61 -18.43 -6.37 31.24
N GLU A 62 -18.19 -5.37 30.39
CA GLU A 62 -18.01 -3.99 30.80
C GLU A 62 -19.34 -3.34 31.18
N THR A 63 -19.23 -2.35 32.08
CA THR A 63 -20.34 -1.52 32.55
C THR A 63 -19.95 -0.06 32.50
N ILE A 64 -20.80 0.78 31.92
CA ILE A 64 -20.63 2.23 31.86
C ILE A 64 -21.79 2.84 32.66
N ASN A 65 -21.49 3.63 33.70
CA ASN A 65 -22.47 4.24 34.60
C ASN A 65 -23.51 3.23 35.13
N ASP A 66 -23.03 2.12 35.71
CA ASP A 66 -23.83 0.99 36.23
C ASP A 66 -24.72 0.29 35.18
N THR A 67 -24.62 0.66 33.91
CA THR A 67 -25.35 0.05 32.80
C THR A 67 -24.44 -0.89 32.04
N ARG A 68 -24.85 -2.15 31.91
CA ARG A 68 -24.09 -3.14 31.15
C ARG A 68 -24.08 -2.77 29.67
N VAL A 69 -22.89 -2.82 29.07
CA VAL A 69 -22.74 -2.61 27.63
C VAL A 69 -23.40 -3.75 26.84
N VAL A 70 -24.20 -3.40 25.83
CA VAL A 70 -24.93 -4.36 25.00
C VAL A 70 -24.37 -4.41 23.58
N TYR A 71 -24.15 -5.63 23.06
CA TYR A 71 -23.88 -5.80 21.63
C TYR A 71 -25.13 -5.55 20.82
N VAL A 72 -25.03 -4.69 19.81
CA VAL A 72 -26.10 -4.45 18.83
C VAL A 72 -25.59 -4.90 17.47
N ASN A 73 -26.31 -5.84 16.83
CA ASN A 73 -25.88 -6.41 15.54
C ASN A 73 -26.19 -5.50 14.35
N LYS A 74 -27.31 -4.76 14.42
CA LYS A 74 -27.73 -3.82 13.38
C LYS A 74 -27.56 -2.40 13.90
N ILE A 75 -26.83 -1.57 13.16
CA ILE A 75 -26.52 -0.19 13.54
C ILE A 75 -27.79 0.63 13.83
N LEU A 76 -28.86 0.45 13.06
CA LEU A 76 -30.13 1.17 13.30
C LEU A 76 -30.92 0.66 14.51
N ASP A 77 -30.56 -0.47 15.11
CA ASP A 77 -31.20 -0.99 16.33
C ASP A 77 -30.55 -0.45 17.62
N VAL A 78 -29.54 0.42 17.48
CA VAL A 78 -28.93 1.11 18.63
C VAL A 78 -29.99 1.93 19.34
N LYS A 79 -30.01 1.82 20.67
CA LYS A 79 -30.95 2.56 21.51
C LYS A 79 -30.28 3.80 22.05
N SER A 80 -30.95 4.94 21.86
CA SER A 80 -30.58 6.21 22.48
C SER A 80 -30.29 6.05 23.98
N MET A 81 -29.24 6.70 24.44
CA MET A 81 -28.78 6.72 25.83
C MET A 81 -28.49 5.33 26.43
N THR A 82 -28.22 4.32 25.60
CA THR A 82 -27.81 2.97 26.04
C THR A 82 -26.37 2.68 25.61
N PRO A 83 -25.44 2.43 26.55
CA PRO A 83 -24.09 1.99 26.23
C PRO A 83 -24.12 0.70 25.41
N SER A 84 -23.53 0.73 24.23
CA SER A 84 -23.54 -0.39 23.30
C SER A 84 -22.27 -0.45 22.46
N TYR A 85 -21.98 -1.63 21.92
CA TYR A 85 -20.99 -1.77 20.86
C TYR A 85 -21.61 -2.41 19.63
N THR A 86 -21.14 -1.98 18.47
CA THR A 86 -21.54 -2.47 17.16
C THR A 86 -20.33 -2.60 16.25
N ILE A 87 -20.48 -3.30 15.13
CA ILE A 87 -19.42 -3.55 14.16
C ILE A 87 -19.96 -3.18 12.79
N GLY A 88 -19.21 -2.34 12.08
CA GLY A 88 -19.57 -1.91 10.74
C GLY A 88 -18.35 -1.53 9.92
N THR A 89 -18.63 -1.05 8.73
CA THR A 89 -17.64 -0.53 7.78
C THR A 89 -17.62 0.99 7.92
N VAL A 90 -16.44 1.58 8.06
CA VAL A 90 -16.28 3.02 8.05
C VAL A 90 -16.59 3.55 6.66
N PHE A 91 -17.35 4.64 6.61
CA PHE A 91 -17.52 5.47 5.43
C PHE A 91 -17.20 6.91 5.82
N MET A 92 -16.24 7.53 5.14
CA MET A 92 -15.95 8.95 5.35
C MET A 92 -16.60 9.76 4.24
N ASP A 93 -17.42 10.76 4.60
CA ASP A 93 -17.93 11.75 3.66
C ASP A 93 -16.99 12.96 3.70
N MET A 94 -16.38 13.30 2.57
CA MET A 94 -15.29 14.25 2.49
C MET A 94 -15.43 15.07 1.22
N LYS A 95 -15.31 16.39 1.37
CA LYS A 95 -15.66 17.36 0.32
C LYS A 95 -14.85 17.21 -0.97
N TYR A 96 -13.56 16.87 -0.85
CA TYR A 96 -12.64 16.83 -1.99
C TYR A 96 -12.39 15.41 -2.51
N LYS A 97 -13.17 14.40 -2.07
CA LYS A 97 -13.15 13.09 -2.71
C LYS A 97 -13.63 13.21 -4.17
N PRO A 98 -13.01 12.50 -5.14
CA PRO A 98 -13.39 12.58 -6.55
C PRO A 98 -14.87 12.24 -6.75
N ASN A 99 -15.57 13.08 -7.51
CA ASN A 99 -16.98 12.90 -7.81
C ASN A 99 -17.21 12.95 -9.32
N ILE A 100 -17.17 11.77 -9.93
CA ILE A 100 -17.33 11.59 -11.39
C ILE A 100 -18.64 12.21 -11.89
N LEU A 101 -19.73 12.18 -11.10
CA LEU A 101 -21.01 12.75 -11.53
C LEU A 101 -20.94 14.28 -11.59
N GLU A 102 -20.23 14.90 -10.66
CA GLU A 102 -19.98 16.34 -10.66
C GLU A 102 -19.07 16.74 -11.83
N ASP A 103 -17.99 15.99 -12.06
CA ASP A 103 -17.08 16.23 -13.19
C ASP A 103 -17.79 16.14 -14.53
N VAL A 104 -18.66 15.14 -14.70
CA VAL A 104 -19.50 14.99 -15.90
C VAL A 104 -20.50 16.13 -16.00
N SER A 105 -21.14 16.52 -14.90
CA SER A 105 -22.12 17.62 -14.89
C SER A 105 -21.48 18.96 -15.25
N ASN A 106 -20.24 19.18 -14.81
CA ASN A 106 -19.46 20.39 -15.06
C ASN A 106 -18.67 20.35 -16.38
N ASN A 107 -18.77 19.25 -17.16
CA ASN A 107 -18.00 19.00 -18.39
C ASN A 107 -16.47 19.09 -18.22
N VAL A 108 -15.97 18.69 -17.04
CA VAL A 108 -14.54 18.60 -16.71
C VAL A 108 -14.05 17.16 -16.64
N TYR A 109 -14.94 16.18 -16.81
CA TYR A 109 -14.57 14.77 -16.83
C TYR A 109 -13.51 14.48 -17.90
N GLY A 110 -12.34 14.03 -17.46
CA GLY A 110 -11.19 13.71 -18.30
C GLY A 110 -10.30 14.88 -18.67
N ALA A 111 -10.55 16.08 -18.12
CA ALA A 111 -9.54 17.13 -18.12
C ALA A 111 -8.39 16.74 -17.18
N GLU A 112 -7.16 17.12 -17.52
CA GLU A 112 -6.06 17.06 -16.55
C GLU A 112 -6.46 17.89 -15.31
N ASP A 113 -6.14 17.39 -14.11
CA ASP A 113 -6.22 18.22 -12.91
C ASP A 113 -5.34 19.46 -13.16
N VAL A 114 -5.98 20.60 -13.43
CA VAL A 114 -5.42 21.82 -14.04
C VAL A 114 -4.25 22.45 -13.23
N LYS A 115 -3.88 21.88 -12.09
CA LYS A 115 -2.76 22.35 -11.27
C LYS A 115 -1.44 21.82 -11.83
N SER A 116 -1.06 22.29 -13.02
CA SER A 116 0.27 22.03 -13.59
C SER A 116 1.35 22.59 -12.65
N SER A 117 2.13 21.67 -12.12
CA SER A 117 2.76 21.74 -10.80
C SER A 117 4.22 22.16 -10.81
N ALA A 118 4.64 23.00 -11.76
CA ALA A 118 6.04 23.46 -11.77
C ALA A 118 6.32 24.56 -10.74
N ASP A 119 5.30 25.37 -10.39
CA ASP A 119 5.44 26.53 -9.49
C ASP A 119 4.97 26.28 -8.05
N LEU A 120 4.39 25.10 -7.77
CA LEU A 120 3.87 24.74 -6.45
C LEU A 120 4.96 24.10 -5.58
N SER A 121 4.92 24.39 -4.26
CA SER A 121 5.74 23.68 -3.29
C SER A 121 5.38 22.19 -3.26
N LYS A 122 6.33 21.31 -2.87
CA LYS A 122 6.08 19.86 -2.74
C LYS A 122 4.86 19.58 -1.84
N LEU A 123 4.70 20.34 -0.77
CA LEU A 123 3.55 20.23 0.13
C LEU A 123 2.23 20.59 -0.57
N ASP A 124 2.21 21.67 -1.36
CA ASP A 124 1.00 22.09 -2.07
C ASP A 124 0.60 21.11 -3.18
N GLN A 125 1.58 20.46 -3.82
CA GLN A 125 1.33 19.38 -4.78
C GLN A 125 0.63 18.19 -4.10
N ILE A 126 1.11 17.79 -2.92
CA ILE A 126 0.49 16.72 -2.11
C ILE A 126 -0.92 17.13 -1.67
N ARG A 127 -1.10 18.36 -1.18
CA ARG A 127 -2.40 18.89 -0.72
C ARG A 127 -3.41 19.05 -1.85
N ALA A 128 -2.96 19.30 -3.08
CA ALA A 128 -3.85 19.45 -4.23
C ALA A 128 -4.67 18.18 -4.52
N GLN A 129 -4.13 17.01 -4.17
CA GLN A 129 -4.76 15.71 -4.39
C GLN A 129 -5.44 15.14 -3.14
N ALA A 130 -5.43 15.87 -2.02
CA ALA A 130 -5.93 15.38 -0.76
C ALA A 130 -7.45 15.56 -0.63
N TYR A 131 -8.09 14.76 0.22
CA TYR A 131 -9.55 14.70 0.34
C TYR A 131 -10.11 15.52 1.51
N SER A 132 -9.29 15.76 2.52
CA SER A 132 -9.76 16.24 3.82
C SER A 132 -10.06 17.73 3.82
N ASP A 133 -11.23 18.04 4.34
CA ASP A 133 -11.61 19.33 4.90
C ASP A 133 -11.97 19.10 6.37
N PRO A 134 -11.01 19.20 7.32
CA PRO A 134 -11.21 18.72 8.69
C PRO A 134 -12.42 19.32 9.42
N GLN A 135 -12.91 20.50 8.98
CA GLN A 135 -14.08 21.13 9.57
C GLN A 135 -15.42 20.54 9.06
N ASN A 136 -15.41 19.90 7.89
CA ASN A 136 -16.59 19.41 7.20
C ASN A 136 -16.61 17.88 7.02
N ASP A 137 -15.47 17.22 7.18
CA ASP A 137 -15.36 15.76 7.05
C ASP A 137 -16.25 15.04 8.08
N GLN A 138 -16.99 14.03 7.63
CA GLN A 138 -17.85 13.21 8.49
C GLN A 138 -17.39 11.76 8.48
N VAL A 139 -17.19 11.19 9.67
CA VAL A 139 -16.94 9.75 9.83
C VAL A 139 -18.26 9.07 10.13
N MET A 140 -18.62 8.07 9.34
CA MET A 140 -19.83 7.26 9.53
C MET A 140 -19.47 5.79 9.69
N LEU A 141 -20.36 5.05 10.35
CA LEU A 141 -20.33 3.59 10.40
C LEU A 141 -21.55 3.02 9.67
N GLU A 142 -21.30 2.10 8.74
CA GLU A 142 -22.31 1.49 7.87
C GLU A 142 -22.39 -0.03 8.07
N ASP A 143 -23.61 -0.57 7.99
CA ASP A 143 -23.89 -2.00 7.89
C ASP A 143 -25.08 -2.25 6.95
N GLU A 144 -25.57 -3.50 6.89
CA GLU A 144 -26.71 -3.86 6.04
C GLU A 144 -28.03 -3.16 6.41
N SER A 145 -28.13 -2.54 7.59
CA SER A 145 -29.33 -1.85 8.08
C SER A 145 -29.33 -0.36 7.72
N GLY A 146 -28.17 0.29 7.72
CA GLY A 146 -28.04 1.71 7.43
C GLY A 146 -26.71 2.27 7.92
N ARG A 147 -26.70 3.57 8.22
CA ARG A 147 -25.51 4.32 8.66
C ARG A 147 -25.80 5.21 9.87
N MET A 148 -24.77 5.42 10.69
CA MET A 148 -24.77 6.40 11.79
C MET A 148 -23.51 7.26 11.73
N ILE A 149 -23.60 8.52 12.15
CA ILE A 149 -22.45 9.41 12.28
C ILE A 149 -21.69 9.03 13.55
N LEU A 150 -20.36 8.95 13.46
CA LEU A 150 -19.48 8.78 14.60
C LEU A 150 -19.01 10.15 15.07
N ALA A 151 -19.02 10.35 16.39
CA ALA A 151 -18.48 11.54 17.05
C ALA A 151 -17.65 11.15 18.26
N GLY A 152 -16.89 12.10 18.82
CA GLY A 152 -16.14 11.92 20.06
C GLY A 152 -14.64 12.13 19.90
N GLU A 153 -13.98 12.58 20.97
CA GLU A 153 -12.55 12.98 21.00
C GLU A 153 -11.58 11.84 20.62
N ILE A 154 -12.02 10.59 20.72
CA ILE A 154 -11.19 9.45 20.30
C ILE A 154 -10.89 9.47 18.80
N LEU A 155 -11.79 10.04 17.98
CA LEU A 155 -11.64 10.10 16.51
C LEU A 155 -10.43 10.93 16.10
N ASP A 156 -10.05 11.93 16.90
CA ASP A 156 -8.86 12.78 16.67
C ASP A 156 -7.55 12.02 16.89
N ASN A 157 -7.61 10.85 17.54
CA ASN A 157 -6.45 10.08 17.97
C ASN A 157 -6.32 8.72 17.27
N ILE A 158 -7.25 8.36 16.38
CA ILE A 158 -7.24 7.07 15.69
C ILE A 158 -7.26 7.24 14.18
N LEU A 159 -6.68 6.27 13.50
CA LEU A 159 -6.70 6.22 12.04
C LEU A 159 -7.90 5.42 11.57
N LEU A 160 -8.75 6.05 10.77
CA LEU A 160 -9.86 5.44 10.04
C LEU A 160 -9.89 6.01 8.62
N VAL A 161 -10.27 5.17 7.67
CA VAL A 161 -10.54 5.54 6.28
C VAL A 161 -11.75 4.77 5.79
N THR A 162 -12.36 5.18 4.68
CA THR A 162 -13.46 4.42 4.06
C THR A 162 -13.06 2.96 3.84
N GLY A 163 -14.00 2.05 4.10
CA GLY A 163 -13.87 0.62 3.82
C GLY A 163 -13.21 -0.21 4.92
N VAL A 164 -12.69 0.43 5.98
CA VAL A 164 -12.18 -0.23 7.19
C VAL A 164 -13.32 -0.85 7.99
N VAL A 165 -13.18 -2.10 8.46
CA VAL A 165 -14.16 -2.76 9.33
C VAL A 165 -13.70 -2.70 10.78
N VAL A 166 -14.48 -2.06 11.65
CA VAL A 166 -14.14 -1.85 13.07
C VAL A 166 -15.31 -2.15 13.99
N GLY A 167 -14.99 -2.53 15.23
CA GLY A 167 -15.94 -2.47 16.33
C GLY A 167 -15.82 -1.13 17.04
N VAL A 168 -16.95 -0.47 17.31
CA VAL A 168 -17.00 0.78 18.08
C VAL A 168 -17.83 0.55 19.35
N LEU A 169 -17.36 1.06 20.47
CA LEU A 169 -18.07 1.14 21.74
C LEU A 169 -18.47 2.59 21.98
N GLY A 170 -19.70 2.83 22.41
CA GLY A 170 -20.19 4.18 22.63
C GLY A 170 -21.66 4.21 22.99
N MET A 171 -22.27 5.36 22.72
CA MET A 171 -23.68 5.59 22.98
C MET A 171 -24.24 6.58 21.96
N GLU A 172 -25.47 6.36 21.53
CA GLU A 172 -26.22 7.36 20.77
C GLU A 172 -26.72 8.45 21.73
N VAL A 173 -26.14 9.65 21.63
CA VAL A 173 -26.50 10.81 22.45
C VAL A 173 -27.56 11.64 21.75
N ASP A 174 -27.36 11.92 20.46
CA ASP A 174 -28.31 12.58 19.58
C ASP A 174 -28.79 11.60 18.50
N PRO A 175 -30.03 11.74 17.98
CA PRO A 175 -30.55 10.84 16.96
C PRO A 175 -29.61 10.69 15.76
N GLY A 176 -29.11 9.47 15.53
CA GLY A 176 -28.19 9.15 14.44
C GLY A 176 -26.72 9.52 14.67
N ILE A 177 -26.36 10.06 15.84
CA ILE A 177 -24.99 10.41 16.23
C ILE A 177 -24.54 9.50 17.38
N PHE A 178 -23.53 8.68 17.10
CA PHE A 178 -22.95 7.74 18.04
C PHE A 178 -21.63 8.27 18.58
N THR A 179 -21.61 8.67 19.85
CA THR A 179 -20.40 9.13 20.53
C THR A 179 -19.54 7.95 20.92
N VAL A 180 -18.43 7.78 20.23
CA VAL A 180 -17.46 6.69 20.39
C VAL A 180 -16.57 6.97 21.60
N VAL A 181 -16.40 5.96 22.45
CA VAL A 181 -15.50 6.01 23.60
C VAL A 181 -14.32 5.05 23.46
N ASP A 182 -14.45 4.01 22.63
CA ASP A 182 -13.40 3.03 22.40
C ASP A 182 -13.61 2.31 21.07
N VAL A 183 -12.52 1.81 20.48
CA VAL A 183 -12.50 1.10 19.18
C VAL A 183 -11.71 -0.20 19.30
N VAL A 184 -12.15 -1.21 18.56
CA VAL A 184 -11.38 -2.44 18.33
C VAL A 184 -11.25 -2.74 16.85
N TYR A 185 -10.09 -3.25 16.49
CA TYR A 185 -9.78 -3.73 15.15
C TYR A 185 -10.00 -5.25 15.03
N PRO A 186 -10.06 -5.81 13.81
CA PRO A 186 -10.15 -7.25 13.62
C PRO A 186 -8.99 -8.00 14.29
N GLU A 187 -9.27 -9.19 14.83
CA GLU A 187 -8.21 -10.13 15.20
C GLU A 187 -7.27 -10.40 14.03
N ALA A 188 -5.96 -10.38 14.29
CA ALA A 188 -4.96 -10.67 13.28
C ALA A 188 -5.07 -12.09 12.72
N GLY A 189 -4.87 -12.25 11.41
CA GLY A 189 -4.71 -13.55 10.76
C GLY A 189 -3.52 -14.30 11.35
N ALA A 190 -3.56 -15.63 11.36
CA ALA A 190 -2.47 -16.43 11.91
C ALA A 190 -1.16 -16.13 11.16
N GLN A 191 -0.05 -15.96 11.88
CA GLN A 191 1.27 -15.89 11.29
C GLN A 191 1.85 -17.30 11.27
N ILE A 192 2.40 -17.73 10.12
CA ILE A 192 3.06 -19.03 10.04
C ILE A 192 4.33 -19.02 10.92
N PRO A 193 4.69 -20.12 11.59
CA PRO A 193 5.94 -20.16 12.34
C PRO A 193 7.14 -20.02 11.40
N ARG A 194 8.08 -19.16 11.78
CA ARG A 194 9.35 -18.97 11.08
C ARG A 194 10.42 -19.91 11.64
N SER A 195 11.14 -20.60 10.75
CA SER A 195 12.36 -21.36 11.11
C SER A 195 13.58 -20.52 10.77
N VAL A 196 14.28 -19.98 11.77
CA VAL A 196 15.51 -19.21 11.55
C VAL A 196 16.63 -20.16 11.13
N GLN A 197 17.20 -19.94 9.94
CA GLN A 197 18.23 -20.82 9.37
C GLN A 197 19.65 -20.31 9.62
N ASN A 198 19.82 -19.03 10.00
CA ASN A 198 21.13 -18.38 10.19
C ASN A 198 22.02 -18.47 8.94
N THR A 199 21.43 -18.27 7.76
CA THR A 199 22.13 -18.29 6.47
C THR A 199 22.93 -17.01 6.23
N GLY A 200 22.53 -15.89 6.86
CA GLY A 200 23.04 -14.55 6.59
C GLY A 200 22.45 -13.93 5.32
N ASN A 201 21.55 -14.63 4.63
CA ASN A 201 20.95 -14.21 3.37
C ASN A 201 20.16 -12.90 3.52
N LYS A 202 20.17 -12.08 2.47
CA LYS A 202 19.54 -10.76 2.44
C LYS A 202 18.72 -10.57 1.17
N LEU A 203 17.66 -9.78 1.31
CA LEU A 203 16.87 -9.26 0.19
C LEU A 203 17.17 -7.78 0.03
N LEU A 204 17.24 -7.33 -1.22
CA LEU A 204 17.37 -5.92 -1.54
C LEU A 204 16.13 -5.44 -2.28
N PHE A 205 15.48 -4.40 -1.76
CA PHE A 205 14.32 -3.75 -2.36
C PHE A 205 14.73 -2.43 -3.00
N ILE A 206 14.29 -2.23 -4.25
CA ILE A 206 14.42 -1.00 -5.01
C ILE A 206 13.00 -0.60 -5.45
N SER A 207 12.63 0.67 -5.35
CA SER A 207 11.39 1.19 -5.95
C SER A 207 11.66 2.55 -6.57
N GLY A 208 10.83 2.98 -7.51
CA GLY A 208 10.94 4.33 -8.09
C GLY A 208 12.25 4.50 -8.84
N LEU A 209 12.57 3.58 -9.76
CA LEU A 209 13.70 3.78 -10.67
C LEU A 209 13.40 4.87 -11.70
N HIS A 210 12.12 4.99 -12.11
CA HIS A 210 11.63 5.98 -13.08
C HIS A 210 12.48 6.07 -14.36
N ILE A 211 13.01 4.93 -14.83
CA ILE A 211 13.87 4.89 -16.03
C ILE A 211 13.11 5.51 -17.19
N ASN A 212 13.72 6.50 -17.82
CA ASN A 212 13.21 7.15 -19.01
C ASN A 212 14.35 7.74 -19.86
N PRO A 213 14.14 8.02 -21.15
CA PRO A 213 15.20 8.49 -22.04
C PRO A 213 15.87 9.83 -21.64
N GLU A 214 15.23 10.59 -20.76
CA GLU A 214 15.64 11.93 -20.34
C GLU A 214 16.22 11.94 -18.92
N SER A 215 16.06 10.85 -18.17
CA SER A 215 16.48 10.70 -16.79
C SER A 215 18.00 10.60 -16.69
N ASN A 216 18.55 11.20 -15.62
CA ASN A 216 19.95 10.98 -15.26
C ASN A 216 20.10 9.61 -14.60
N LEU A 217 20.53 8.62 -15.38
CA LEU A 217 20.70 7.24 -14.93
C LEU A 217 22.02 6.99 -14.18
N ALA A 218 22.81 8.01 -13.83
CA ALA A 218 24.10 7.81 -13.18
C ALA A 218 23.99 6.99 -11.87
N LEU A 219 23.02 7.29 -11.01
CA LEU A 219 22.82 6.54 -9.76
C LEU A 219 22.36 5.10 -10.02
N VAL A 220 21.52 4.89 -11.05
CA VAL A 220 21.04 3.56 -11.46
C VAL A 220 22.20 2.70 -11.94
N GLU A 221 23.09 3.28 -12.75
CA GLU A 221 24.31 2.61 -13.23
C GLU A 221 25.29 2.32 -12.08
N ILE A 222 25.53 3.28 -11.16
CA ILE A 222 26.37 3.04 -9.98
C ILE A 222 25.80 1.91 -9.13
N LEU A 223 24.49 1.91 -8.87
CA LEU A 223 23.84 0.84 -8.12
C LEU A 223 24.03 -0.51 -8.82
N LYS A 224 23.81 -0.58 -10.13
CA LYS A 224 23.99 -1.81 -10.91
C LYS A 224 25.42 -2.34 -10.80
N GLU A 225 26.42 -1.50 -11.08
CA GLU A 225 27.83 -1.90 -11.02
C GLU A 225 28.25 -2.27 -9.59
N TYR A 226 27.75 -1.57 -8.57
CA TYR A 226 27.96 -1.92 -7.16
C TYR A 226 27.39 -3.30 -6.85
N LEU A 227 26.13 -3.55 -7.22
CA LEU A 227 25.50 -4.84 -7.00
C LEU A 227 26.26 -5.94 -7.74
N MET A 228 26.70 -5.71 -8.97
CA MET A 228 27.46 -6.68 -9.75
C MET A 228 28.87 -6.97 -9.16
N GLY A 229 29.35 -6.15 -8.22
CA GLY A 229 30.65 -6.30 -7.59
C GLY A 229 31.80 -5.64 -8.33
N GLU A 230 31.52 -4.71 -9.23
CA GLU A 230 32.50 -4.11 -10.13
C GLU A 230 33.12 -2.81 -9.57
N LEU A 231 32.50 -2.21 -8.55
CA LEU A 231 32.93 -0.92 -7.99
C LEU A 231 33.85 -1.02 -6.76
N ASP A 232 33.74 -2.09 -5.97
CA ASP A 232 34.50 -2.25 -4.73
C ASP A 232 34.95 -3.71 -4.56
N THR A 233 36.21 -3.88 -4.19
CA THR A 233 36.88 -5.18 -4.01
C THR A 233 37.24 -5.47 -2.56
N ALA A 234 36.82 -4.61 -1.62
CA ALA A 234 36.99 -4.85 -0.20
C ALA A 234 36.31 -6.18 0.22
N PRO A 235 36.99 -7.04 1.02
CA PRO A 235 36.45 -8.33 1.42
C PRO A 235 35.08 -8.23 2.11
N GLU A 236 34.86 -7.22 2.94
CA GLU A 236 33.57 -6.97 3.59
C GLU A 236 32.44 -6.67 2.59
N THR A 237 32.72 -5.87 1.55
CA THR A 237 31.75 -5.53 0.51
C THR A 237 31.43 -6.75 -0.34
N ILE A 238 32.44 -7.54 -0.70
CA ILE A 238 32.23 -8.79 -1.44
C ILE A 238 31.35 -9.75 -0.62
N GLU A 239 31.61 -9.92 0.67
CA GLU A 239 30.80 -10.82 1.52
C GLU A 239 29.36 -10.30 1.69
N PHE A 240 29.19 -8.99 1.86
CA PHE A 240 27.88 -8.35 1.86
C PHE A 240 27.12 -8.62 0.55
N LEU A 241 27.76 -8.38 -0.60
CA LEU A 241 27.14 -8.63 -1.91
C LEU A 241 26.80 -10.11 -2.09
N LYS A 242 27.67 -11.04 -1.70
CA LYS A 242 27.35 -12.48 -1.73
C LYS A 242 26.09 -12.83 -0.96
N SER A 243 25.84 -12.14 0.16
CA SER A 243 24.64 -12.36 0.98
C SER A 243 23.35 -11.85 0.36
N ILE A 244 23.40 -10.96 -0.64
CA ILE A 244 22.19 -10.51 -1.36
C ILE A 244 21.76 -11.60 -2.33
N THR A 245 20.71 -12.33 -1.98
CA THR A 245 20.26 -13.50 -2.75
C THR A 245 19.18 -13.17 -3.78
N GLU A 246 18.46 -12.06 -3.61
CA GLU A 246 17.42 -11.62 -4.54
C GLU A 246 17.22 -10.10 -4.46
N VAL A 247 17.00 -9.50 -5.62
CA VAL A 247 16.62 -8.08 -5.77
C VAL A 247 15.16 -8.00 -6.17
N VAL A 248 14.39 -7.19 -5.45
CA VAL A 248 12.97 -6.92 -5.73
C VAL A 248 12.80 -5.49 -6.21
N LEU A 249 12.32 -5.31 -7.43
CA LEU A 249 11.91 -4.03 -7.99
C LEU A 249 10.42 -3.81 -7.66
N ALA A 250 10.14 -3.04 -6.61
CA ALA A 250 8.82 -2.81 -6.02
C ALA A 250 8.05 -1.64 -6.67
N GLY A 251 7.88 -1.71 -7.99
CA GLY A 251 7.09 -0.76 -8.77
C GLY A 251 7.81 0.52 -9.17
N ASP A 252 7.15 1.24 -10.09
CA ASP A 252 7.60 2.49 -10.72
C ASP A 252 8.99 2.36 -11.35
N SER A 253 9.14 1.30 -12.15
CA SER A 253 10.40 0.97 -12.81
C SER A 253 10.71 1.90 -13.99
N ILE A 254 9.67 2.30 -14.74
CA ILE A 254 9.79 3.31 -15.80
C ILE A 254 8.93 4.55 -15.51
N LYS A 255 9.21 5.63 -16.22
CA LYS A 255 8.32 6.80 -16.30
C LYS A 255 8.21 7.26 -17.75
N CYS A 256 7.02 7.51 -18.27
CA CYS A 256 6.89 8.01 -19.64
C CYS A 256 7.51 9.40 -19.79
N SER A 257 8.24 9.63 -20.88
CA SER A 257 8.71 10.99 -21.23
C SER A 257 7.53 11.92 -21.52
N ASP A 258 7.64 13.17 -21.05
CA ASP A 258 6.68 14.23 -21.33
C ASP A 258 6.59 14.57 -22.83
N LYS A 259 7.63 14.23 -23.62
CA LYS A 259 7.72 14.48 -25.07
C LYS A 259 7.22 13.32 -25.93
N SER A 260 6.77 12.22 -25.35
CA SER A 260 6.20 11.11 -26.13
C SER A 260 5.02 11.63 -26.97
N ASP A 261 5.06 11.39 -28.29
CA ASP A 261 3.97 11.75 -29.21
C ASP A 261 2.69 11.02 -28.77
N GLN A 262 1.92 11.67 -27.90
CA GLN A 262 0.64 11.18 -27.47
C GLN A 262 -0.27 11.22 -28.70
N VAL A 263 -0.62 10.04 -29.22
CA VAL A 263 -1.56 9.91 -30.33
C VAL A 263 -2.95 10.27 -29.81
N VAL A 264 -3.22 11.58 -29.71
CA VAL A 264 -4.56 12.11 -29.49
C VAL A 264 -5.27 12.01 -30.83
N LEU A 265 -6.07 10.96 -31.01
CA LEU A 265 -6.98 10.87 -32.15
C LEU A 265 -8.02 11.99 -32.00
N GLU A 266 -8.05 12.94 -32.95
CA GLU A 266 -8.90 14.16 -32.95
C GLU A 266 -10.44 13.91 -32.79
N LYS A 267 -10.89 12.65 -32.74
CA LYS A 267 -12.31 12.29 -32.57
C LYS A 267 -12.73 11.96 -31.13
N ASP A 268 -11.80 11.91 -30.18
CA ASP A 268 -12.04 11.38 -28.84
C ASP A 268 -11.94 12.47 -27.74
N LYS A 269 -12.74 13.54 -27.85
CA LYS A 269 -12.84 14.64 -26.84
C LYS A 269 -13.23 14.22 -25.41
N TYR A 270 -13.55 12.94 -25.19
CA TYR A 270 -13.98 12.38 -23.91
C TYR A 270 -13.03 11.27 -23.40
N ARG A 271 -11.83 11.12 -24.00
CA ARG A 271 -10.97 9.94 -23.79
C ARG A 271 -9.49 10.25 -23.49
N GLU A 272 -9.18 11.49 -23.11
CA GLU A 272 -7.80 11.90 -22.74
C GLU A 272 -7.31 11.26 -21.42
N LEU A 273 -8.19 10.58 -20.67
CA LEU A 273 -7.90 9.84 -19.43
C LEU A 273 -7.03 8.58 -19.59
N ASN A 274 -6.78 8.09 -20.81
CA ASN A 274 -5.92 6.92 -21.03
C ASN A 274 -4.58 7.34 -21.61
N LYS A 275 -3.87 8.25 -20.94
CA LYS A 275 -2.45 8.45 -21.21
C LYS A 275 -1.75 7.12 -20.91
N SER A 276 -1.30 6.46 -21.97
CA SER A 276 -0.65 5.16 -21.86
C SER A 276 0.67 5.34 -21.14
N ASN A 277 0.89 4.60 -20.04
CA ASN A 277 2.18 4.53 -19.35
C ASN A 277 3.21 3.67 -20.13
N TYR A 278 3.08 3.64 -21.46
CA TYR A 278 3.96 2.91 -22.37
C TYR A 278 4.96 3.87 -23.01
N ASP A 279 6.24 3.64 -22.74
CA ASP A 279 7.36 4.27 -23.43
C ASP A 279 8.33 3.17 -23.90
N ALA A 280 8.45 3.01 -25.22
CA ALA A 280 9.22 1.94 -25.82
C ALA A 280 10.71 2.04 -25.51
N ASP A 281 11.26 3.25 -25.41
CA ASP A 281 12.69 3.45 -25.18
C ASP A 281 13.03 3.31 -23.69
N ALA A 282 12.14 3.78 -22.80
CA ALA A 282 12.23 3.49 -21.37
C ALA A 282 12.21 1.97 -21.09
N LEU A 283 11.31 1.22 -21.74
CA LEU A 283 11.21 -0.23 -21.58
C LEU A 283 12.46 -0.97 -22.10
N LYS A 284 13.06 -0.52 -23.21
CA LYS A 284 14.33 -1.10 -23.69
C LYS A 284 15.47 -0.87 -22.69
N GLN A 285 15.52 0.30 -22.08
CA GLN A 285 16.52 0.62 -21.05
C GLN A 285 16.30 -0.22 -19.79
N LEU A 286 15.06 -0.39 -19.35
CA LEU A 286 14.70 -1.27 -18.24
C LEU A 286 15.07 -2.74 -18.55
N ASP A 287 14.70 -3.27 -19.72
CA ASP A 287 15.05 -4.65 -20.12
C ASP A 287 16.57 -4.87 -20.10
N ARG A 288 17.34 -3.90 -20.58
CA ARG A 288 18.80 -3.94 -20.52
C ARG A 288 19.32 -3.94 -19.08
N PHE A 289 18.88 -3.00 -18.25
CA PHE A 289 19.28 -2.90 -16.84
C PHE A 289 19.01 -4.21 -16.08
N VAL A 290 17.80 -4.74 -16.21
CA VAL A 290 17.39 -6.00 -15.57
C VAL A 290 18.20 -7.17 -16.12
N SER A 291 18.39 -7.26 -17.44
CA SER A 291 19.18 -8.32 -18.07
C SER A 291 20.65 -8.32 -17.63
N GLU A 292 21.25 -7.15 -17.41
CA GLU A 292 22.62 -7.03 -16.92
C GLU A 292 22.70 -7.48 -15.45
N LEU A 293 21.79 -7.04 -14.58
CA LEU A 293 21.72 -7.49 -13.18
C LEU A 293 21.51 -9.00 -13.05
N LEU A 294 20.67 -9.60 -13.90
CA LEU A 294 20.34 -11.03 -13.89
C LEU A 294 21.56 -11.94 -14.14
N ASN A 295 22.66 -11.40 -14.69
CA ASN A 295 23.93 -12.13 -14.78
C ASN A 295 24.61 -12.34 -13.42
N SER A 296 24.18 -11.63 -12.38
CA SER A 296 24.80 -11.60 -11.06
C SER A 296 23.84 -11.98 -9.93
N VAL A 297 22.57 -11.58 -9.99
CA VAL A 297 21.59 -11.81 -8.91
C VAL A 297 20.18 -12.05 -9.48
N PRO A 298 19.38 -12.97 -8.90
CA PRO A 298 17.95 -13.08 -9.24
C PRO A 298 17.20 -11.76 -9.06
N VAL A 299 16.26 -11.48 -9.97
CA VAL A 299 15.44 -10.25 -9.94
C VAL A 299 13.96 -10.61 -10.01
N THR A 300 13.18 -10.07 -9.09
CA THR A 300 11.71 -10.06 -9.18
C THR A 300 11.21 -8.63 -9.39
N ILE A 301 10.40 -8.40 -10.41
CA ILE A 301 9.79 -7.09 -10.68
C ILE A 301 8.28 -7.09 -10.42
N MET A 302 7.81 -6.05 -9.72
CA MET A 302 6.40 -5.74 -9.48
C MET A 302 6.02 -4.49 -10.29
N PRO A 303 4.81 -4.41 -10.87
CA PRO A 303 4.32 -3.20 -11.52
C PRO A 303 3.91 -2.14 -10.49
N GLY A 304 4.20 -0.87 -10.77
CA GLY A 304 3.68 0.29 -10.05
C GLY A 304 2.69 1.12 -10.86
N ASP A 305 2.47 2.36 -10.41
CA ASP A 305 1.55 3.30 -11.05
C ASP A 305 2.11 3.79 -12.38
N SER A 306 3.40 4.13 -12.44
CA SER A 306 4.05 4.66 -13.64
C SER A 306 4.42 3.61 -14.70
N ASP A 307 4.26 2.32 -14.39
CA ASP A 307 4.57 1.22 -15.29
C ASP A 307 3.39 0.91 -16.25
N PRO A 308 3.63 0.33 -17.44
CA PRO A 308 2.60 -0.02 -18.43
C PRO A 308 1.81 -1.26 -18.00
N SER A 309 0.99 -1.08 -16.97
CA SER A 309 0.12 -2.07 -16.35
C SER A 309 -1.31 -1.54 -16.22
N GLU A 310 -2.21 -2.38 -15.69
CA GLU A 310 -3.57 -1.94 -15.37
C GLU A 310 -3.56 -0.84 -14.30
N SER A 311 -4.52 0.08 -14.35
CA SER A 311 -4.69 1.11 -13.31
C SER A 311 -5.35 0.57 -12.04
N SER A 312 -6.15 -0.49 -12.17
CA SER A 312 -6.88 -1.08 -11.05
C SER A 312 -6.10 -2.20 -10.38
N LEU A 313 -6.25 -2.28 -9.05
CA LEU A 313 -5.68 -3.40 -8.29
C LEU A 313 -6.52 -4.68 -8.42
N PRO A 314 -5.89 -5.86 -8.39
CA PRO A 314 -4.44 -6.06 -8.43
C PRO A 314 -3.86 -5.86 -9.83
N LYS A 315 -2.76 -5.11 -9.92
CA LYS A 315 -1.98 -4.96 -11.14
C LYS A 315 -1.33 -6.30 -11.48
N GLN A 316 -1.56 -6.74 -12.72
CA GLN A 316 -1.08 -8.02 -13.21
C GLN A 316 0.38 -7.93 -13.65
N PRO A 317 1.13 -9.06 -13.70
CA PRO A 317 2.54 -9.02 -14.03
C PRO A 317 2.80 -8.33 -15.36
N LEU A 318 3.86 -7.51 -15.42
CA LEU A 318 4.27 -6.83 -16.64
C LEU A 318 4.39 -7.82 -17.80
N HIS A 319 3.93 -7.42 -18.97
CA HIS A 319 3.79 -8.34 -20.10
C HIS A 319 5.17 -8.87 -20.56
N PRO A 320 5.31 -10.16 -20.92
CA PRO A 320 6.62 -10.72 -21.30
C PRO A 320 7.27 -10.02 -22.49
N SER A 321 6.48 -9.40 -23.38
CA SER A 321 7.00 -8.69 -24.56
C SER A 321 7.84 -7.46 -24.22
N PHE A 322 7.76 -6.96 -22.99
CA PHE A 322 8.58 -5.85 -22.53
C PHE A 322 10.03 -6.28 -22.22
N PHE A 323 10.26 -7.59 -22.06
CA PHE A 323 11.54 -8.15 -21.58
C PHE A 323 12.12 -9.14 -22.59
N SER A 324 12.62 -8.62 -23.71
CA SER A 324 13.19 -9.44 -24.78
C SER A 324 14.52 -10.10 -24.38
N SER A 325 15.28 -9.45 -23.50
CA SER A 325 16.59 -9.88 -23.03
C SER A 325 16.45 -10.55 -21.66
N ALA A 326 15.88 -9.84 -20.68
CA ALA A 326 15.69 -10.34 -19.33
C ALA A 326 14.77 -11.57 -19.29
N GLY A 327 13.78 -11.66 -20.19
CA GLY A 327 12.86 -12.80 -20.27
C GLY A 327 13.50 -14.14 -20.65
N GLN A 328 14.77 -14.14 -21.08
CA GLN A 328 15.52 -15.36 -21.39
C GLN A 328 16.12 -16.03 -20.13
N PHE A 329 16.17 -15.29 -19.02
CA PHE A 329 16.74 -15.76 -17.76
C PHE A 329 15.69 -16.50 -16.92
N THR A 330 16.06 -17.67 -16.39
CA THR A 330 15.19 -18.46 -15.51
C THR A 330 15.06 -17.87 -14.10
N ASN A 331 16.02 -17.05 -13.69
CA ASN A 331 16.06 -16.34 -12.42
C ASN A 331 15.41 -14.94 -12.48
N PHE A 332 14.63 -14.65 -13.53
CA PHE A 332 13.81 -13.45 -13.65
C PHE A 332 12.34 -13.78 -13.39
N LYS A 333 11.72 -13.06 -12.45
CA LYS A 333 10.29 -13.23 -12.12
C LYS A 333 9.54 -11.91 -12.28
N ARG A 334 8.32 -12.01 -12.78
CA ARG A 334 7.37 -10.89 -12.89
C ARG A 334 6.20 -11.19 -11.98
N ALA A 335 6.03 -10.38 -10.95
CA ALA A 335 5.00 -10.54 -9.91
C ALA A 335 3.82 -9.59 -10.17
N THR A 336 2.71 -9.83 -9.46
CA THR A 336 1.58 -8.90 -9.37
C THR A 336 1.89 -7.74 -8.43
N ASN A 337 1.02 -6.75 -8.34
CA ASN A 337 0.95 -5.81 -7.23
C ASN A 337 -0.50 -5.74 -6.72
N PRO A 338 -0.79 -6.12 -5.46
CA PRO A 338 0.13 -6.63 -4.44
C PRO A 338 0.74 -8.00 -4.77
N THR A 339 1.71 -8.47 -3.98
CA THR A 339 2.23 -9.85 -4.09
C THR A 339 2.72 -10.42 -2.76
N TRP A 340 2.55 -11.74 -2.60
CA TRP A 340 3.17 -12.51 -1.51
C TRP A 340 4.46 -13.16 -1.99
N PHE A 341 5.40 -13.36 -1.06
CA PHE A 341 6.64 -14.12 -1.29
C PHE A 341 6.80 -15.23 -0.24
N GLU A 342 7.49 -16.29 -0.63
CA GLU A 342 8.13 -17.24 0.29
C GLU A 342 9.60 -17.37 -0.07
N ILE A 343 10.48 -16.99 0.84
CA ILE A 343 11.93 -17.06 0.63
C ILE A 343 12.57 -17.53 1.94
N ASP A 344 13.31 -18.63 1.93
CA ASP A 344 13.87 -19.27 3.14
C ASP A 344 12.83 -19.56 4.24
N GLY A 345 11.58 -19.85 3.83
CA GLY A 345 10.45 -20.04 4.74
C GLY A 345 9.91 -18.73 5.35
N LEU A 346 10.45 -17.57 4.97
CA LEU A 346 9.95 -16.26 5.32
C LEU A 346 8.77 -15.88 4.42
N ARG A 347 7.61 -15.61 5.03
CA ARG A 347 6.47 -14.95 4.40
C ARG A 347 6.64 -13.42 4.33
N LEU A 348 6.66 -12.86 3.12
CA LEU A 348 6.63 -11.42 2.89
C LEU A 348 5.39 -11.01 2.09
N LEU A 349 4.89 -9.81 2.32
CA LEU A 349 3.84 -9.15 1.55
C LEU A 349 4.35 -7.80 1.06
N GLY A 350 4.16 -7.52 -0.23
CA GLY A 350 4.62 -6.29 -0.86
C GLY A 350 3.52 -5.56 -1.63
N THR A 351 3.53 -4.23 -1.60
CA THR A 351 2.82 -3.37 -2.56
C THR A 351 3.75 -2.32 -3.17
N SER A 352 3.35 -1.72 -4.28
CA SER A 352 4.09 -0.65 -4.95
C SER A 352 3.76 0.76 -4.44
N GLY A 353 3.10 0.91 -3.29
CA GLY A 353 2.89 2.22 -2.65
C GLY A 353 1.52 2.88 -2.84
N GLU A 354 0.81 2.58 -3.92
CA GLU A 354 -0.48 3.23 -4.27
C GLU A 354 -1.50 3.19 -3.13
N ASN A 355 -1.63 2.04 -2.45
CA ASN A 355 -2.54 1.87 -1.32
C ASN A 355 -2.26 2.84 -0.17
N ILE A 356 -0.99 3.04 0.18
CA ILE A 356 -0.59 3.95 1.26
C ILE A 356 -0.69 5.41 0.81
N ASN A 357 -0.34 5.69 -0.45
CA ASN A 357 -0.47 7.02 -1.05
C ASN A 357 -1.93 7.48 -1.02
N ASP A 358 -2.86 6.59 -1.34
CA ASP A 358 -4.29 6.87 -1.33
C ASP A 358 -4.81 7.09 0.09
N ILE A 359 -4.45 6.22 1.05
CA ILE A 359 -4.78 6.40 2.47
C ILE A 359 -4.28 7.75 2.99
N PHE A 360 -3.09 8.19 2.58
CA PHE A 360 -2.51 9.45 3.03
C PHE A 360 -3.36 10.67 2.62
N LYS A 361 -4.04 10.62 1.47
CA LYS A 361 -4.94 11.69 0.99
C LYS A 361 -6.14 11.92 1.92
N TYR A 362 -6.54 10.92 2.72
CA TYR A 362 -7.63 11.07 3.69
C TYR A 362 -7.27 11.95 4.90
N PHE A 363 -5.98 12.21 5.13
CA PHE A 363 -5.54 12.87 6.36
C PHE A 363 -4.88 14.24 6.13
N ILE A 364 -4.59 14.59 4.87
CA ILE A 364 -3.97 15.86 4.53
C ILE A 364 -5.06 16.87 4.18
N PRO A 365 -5.07 18.06 4.80
CA PRO A 365 -5.99 19.12 4.41
C PRO A 365 -5.77 19.54 2.95
N ASN A 366 -6.84 19.57 2.16
CA ASN A 366 -6.77 19.97 0.76
C ASN A 366 -6.16 21.38 0.60
N LEU A 367 -5.56 21.66 -0.55
CA LEU A 367 -4.93 22.97 -0.84
C LEU A 367 -5.90 24.14 -0.70
N GLU A 368 -7.20 23.92 -0.96
CA GLU A 368 -8.26 24.93 -0.81
C GLU A 368 -8.60 25.26 0.66
N VAL A 369 -8.06 24.52 1.63
CA VAL A 369 -8.25 24.77 3.07
C VAL A 369 -7.19 25.76 3.56
N ASP A 370 -7.61 26.85 4.19
CA ASP A 370 -6.69 27.83 4.79
C ASP A 370 -6.07 27.28 6.08
N LEU A 371 -4.75 27.13 6.09
CA LEU A 371 -3.98 26.64 7.25
C LEU A 371 -3.60 27.76 8.23
N SER A 372 -3.83 29.03 7.88
CA SER A 372 -3.48 30.18 8.71
C SER A 372 -4.42 30.40 9.88
N GLU A 373 -5.62 29.81 9.83
CA GLU A 373 -6.51 29.71 10.98
C GLU A 373 -6.03 28.59 11.92
N SER A 374 -5.73 28.97 13.16
CA SER A 374 -4.94 28.22 14.15
C SER A 374 -5.56 26.91 14.67
N SER A 375 -6.59 26.39 14.00
CA SER A 375 -7.38 25.21 14.38
C SER A 375 -7.68 24.25 13.22
N ALA A 376 -7.41 24.63 11.96
CA ALA A 376 -7.65 23.75 10.81
C ALA A 376 -6.47 22.77 10.64
N GLY A 377 -6.55 21.59 11.24
CA GLY A 377 -5.56 20.51 11.08
C GLY A 377 -4.56 20.33 12.22
N THR A 378 -4.75 21.00 13.37
CA THR A 378 -3.88 20.81 14.54
C THR A 378 -4.15 19.52 15.32
N ASP A 379 -5.32 18.91 15.15
CA ASP A 379 -5.79 17.72 15.88
C ASP A 379 -5.90 16.48 14.97
N SER A 380 -5.17 16.45 13.85
CA SER A 380 -5.09 15.24 13.01
C SER A 380 -4.27 14.15 13.73
N PRO A 381 -4.74 12.88 13.75
CA PRO A 381 -4.01 11.76 14.36
C PRO A 381 -2.66 11.47 13.69
N VAL A 382 -2.43 12.03 12.50
CA VAL A 382 -1.19 11.91 11.71
C VAL A 382 -0.51 13.25 11.44
N LYS A 383 -0.76 14.28 12.26
CA LYS A 383 -0.12 15.59 12.10
C LYS A 383 1.41 15.49 12.02
N SER A 384 2.04 14.68 12.88
CA SER A 384 3.48 14.45 12.86
C SER A 384 3.94 13.79 11.56
N GLU A 385 3.16 12.86 11.04
CA GLU A 385 3.46 12.08 9.84
C GLU A 385 3.37 12.98 8.61
N ILE A 386 2.37 13.86 8.55
CA ILE A 386 2.23 14.86 7.49
C ILE A 386 3.43 15.81 7.48
N ILE A 387 3.81 16.35 8.65
CA ILE A 387 4.95 17.28 8.77
C ILE A 387 6.27 16.62 8.35
N ASN A 388 6.45 15.34 8.67
CA ASN A 388 7.70 14.62 8.43
C ASN A 388 7.67 13.75 7.17
N GLU A 389 6.64 13.88 6.32
CA GLU A 389 6.39 13.00 5.16
C GLU A 389 6.55 11.50 5.48
N SER A 390 6.18 11.10 6.71
CA SER A 390 6.23 9.71 7.15
C SER A 390 4.94 9.01 6.81
N ARG A 391 5.03 7.74 6.42
CA ARG A 391 3.86 6.91 6.15
C ARG A 391 3.81 5.65 7.01
N ILE A 392 4.79 5.43 7.88
CA ILE A 392 4.95 4.18 8.63
C ILE A 392 3.72 3.80 9.47
N LYS A 393 3.07 4.76 10.11
CA LYS A 393 1.83 4.52 10.87
C LYS A 393 0.64 4.10 10.00
N LEU A 394 0.60 4.55 8.74
CA LEU A 394 -0.43 4.13 7.80
C LEU A 394 -0.23 2.67 7.40
N LEU A 395 1.02 2.24 7.21
CA LEU A 395 1.35 0.83 6.98
C LEU A 395 0.95 -0.02 8.19
N GLU A 396 1.28 0.42 9.41
CA GLU A 396 0.87 -0.24 10.66
C GLU A 396 -0.66 -0.35 10.76
N ALA A 397 -1.37 0.73 10.40
CA ALA A 397 -2.83 0.77 10.42
C ALA A 397 -3.44 -0.28 9.47
N THR A 398 -2.90 -0.47 8.26
CA THR A 398 -3.40 -1.51 7.34
C THR A 398 -3.29 -2.92 7.92
N LEU A 399 -2.25 -3.19 8.71
CA LEU A 399 -2.09 -4.46 9.42
C LEU A 399 -3.08 -4.57 10.60
N HIS A 400 -3.35 -3.50 11.34
CA HIS A 400 -4.41 -3.50 12.36
C HIS A 400 -5.79 -3.73 11.74
N TRP A 401 -6.11 -3.06 10.64
CA TRP A 401 -7.38 -3.21 9.92
C TRP A 401 -7.51 -4.58 9.22
N GLN A 402 -6.43 -5.35 9.14
CA GLN A 402 -6.37 -6.64 8.43
C GLN A 402 -6.84 -6.51 6.97
N ASN A 403 -6.57 -5.35 6.36
CA ASN A 403 -6.84 -5.05 4.96
C ASN A 403 -5.79 -4.07 4.43
N ILE A 404 -5.07 -4.47 3.40
CA ILE A 404 -3.99 -3.66 2.80
C ILE A 404 -4.48 -2.61 1.79
N VAL A 405 -5.74 -2.69 1.36
CA VAL A 405 -6.35 -1.76 0.39
C VAL A 405 -7.79 -1.40 0.82
N PRO A 406 -7.98 -0.81 2.03
CA PRO A 406 -9.31 -0.58 2.58
C PRO A 406 -10.13 0.40 1.75
N THR A 407 -9.48 1.41 1.17
CA THR A 407 -10.12 2.48 0.40
C THR A 407 -10.64 2.02 -0.96
N ALA A 408 -10.25 0.83 -1.42
CA ALA A 408 -10.83 0.25 -2.62
C ALA A 408 -12.20 -0.35 -2.34
N PRO A 409 -13.18 -0.17 -3.23
CA PRO A 409 -13.12 0.53 -4.54
C PRO A 409 -13.48 2.03 -4.53
N ASP A 410 -13.64 2.68 -3.36
CA ASP A 410 -14.13 4.08 -3.26
C ASP A 410 -13.19 5.08 -3.94
N THR A 411 -11.95 5.20 -3.49
CA THR A 411 -10.95 6.15 -4.02
C THR A 411 -9.84 5.47 -4.80
N LEU A 412 -9.41 4.28 -4.37
CA LEU A 412 -8.47 3.46 -5.12
C LEU A 412 -9.21 2.40 -5.94
N THR A 413 -9.00 2.40 -7.24
CA THR A 413 -9.73 1.48 -8.13
C THR A 413 -9.26 0.04 -7.97
N CYS A 414 -10.19 -0.92 -8.04
CA CYS A 414 -9.87 -2.34 -8.04
C CYS A 414 -10.78 -3.13 -8.98
N TYR A 415 -10.38 -4.37 -9.27
CA TYR A 415 -11.21 -5.33 -9.98
C TYR A 415 -12.50 -5.63 -9.18
N PRO A 416 -13.68 -5.69 -9.81
CA PRO A 416 -14.95 -5.93 -9.12
C PRO A 416 -15.10 -7.40 -8.68
N TYR A 417 -14.39 -7.78 -7.62
CA TYR A 417 -14.45 -9.11 -7.05
C TYR A 417 -15.84 -9.48 -6.54
N GLU A 418 -16.24 -10.72 -6.80
CA GLU A 418 -17.55 -11.24 -6.41
C GLU A 418 -17.48 -12.22 -5.23
N THR A 419 -16.51 -13.13 -5.28
CA THR A 419 -16.44 -14.29 -4.39
C THR A 419 -15.59 -14.07 -3.15
N GLU A 420 -14.59 -13.20 -3.22
CA GLU A 420 -13.66 -12.91 -2.12
C GLU A 420 -13.14 -11.47 -2.17
N ASP A 421 -12.67 -10.96 -1.04
CA ASP A 421 -11.85 -9.74 -0.99
C ASP A 421 -10.38 -10.17 -0.78
N PRO A 422 -9.52 -10.12 -1.82
CA PRO A 422 -8.13 -10.58 -1.72
C PRO A 422 -7.25 -9.62 -0.90
N PHE A 423 -7.71 -8.40 -0.64
CA PHE A 423 -6.96 -7.40 0.12
C PHE A 423 -7.10 -7.58 1.63
N SER A 424 -8.15 -8.29 2.06
CA SER A 424 -8.32 -8.69 3.45
C SER A 424 -7.38 -9.84 3.82
N LEU A 425 -6.63 -9.72 4.92
CA LEU A 425 -5.58 -10.67 5.28
C LEU A 425 -6.14 -11.95 5.95
N ASP A 426 -5.75 -13.12 5.45
CA ASP A 426 -5.95 -14.42 6.14
C ASP A 426 -4.75 -14.84 6.98
N GLU A 427 -3.59 -14.35 6.60
CA GLU A 427 -2.30 -14.64 7.19
C GLU A 427 -1.61 -13.32 7.48
N THR A 428 -0.90 -13.26 8.59
CA THR A 428 -0.07 -12.10 8.93
C THR A 428 1.34 -12.33 8.41
N PRO A 429 1.90 -11.45 7.56
CA PRO A 429 3.25 -11.62 7.03
C PRO A 429 4.30 -11.50 8.14
N HIS A 430 5.53 -11.97 7.92
CA HIS A 430 6.67 -11.61 8.78
C HIS A 430 7.24 -10.26 8.38
N VAL A 431 7.17 -9.92 7.09
CA VAL A 431 7.62 -8.64 6.54
C VAL A 431 6.53 -8.05 5.66
N TYR A 432 6.16 -6.80 5.93
CA TYR A 432 5.29 -6.02 5.06
C TYR A 432 6.08 -4.84 4.51
N PHE A 433 6.36 -4.85 3.20
CA PHE A 433 7.08 -3.77 2.54
C PHE A 433 6.18 -3.01 1.58
N VAL A 434 6.44 -1.72 1.43
CA VAL A 434 5.70 -0.84 0.52
C VAL A 434 6.70 0.01 -0.25
N GLY A 435 6.64 -0.08 -1.59
CA GLY A 435 7.46 0.71 -2.52
C GLY A 435 7.06 2.18 -2.59
N ASN A 436 7.89 2.98 -3.25
CA ASN A 436 7.59 4.36 -3.66
C ASN A 436 7.20 5.27 -2.49
N GLN A 437 7.87 5.10 -1.34
CA GLN A 437 7.69 5.96 -0.18
C GLN A 437 8.65 7.16 -0.24
N PRO A 438 8.33 8.29 0.43
CA PRO A 438 9.15 9.51 0.32
C PRO A 438 10.54 9.37 0.94
N LYS A 439 10.71 8.41 1.86
CA LYS A 439 11.94 8.13 2.59
C LYS A 439 11.95 6.69 3.10
N PHE A 440 13.15 6.20 3.42
CA PHE A 440 13.32 4.93 4.11
C PHE A 440 12.88 5.05 5.57
N GLU A 441 11.98 4.17 5.99
CA GLU A 441 11.57 4.00 7.39
C GLU A 441 11.29 2.53 7.66
N THR A 442 11.49 2.08 8.90
CA THR A 442 11.16 0.72 9.31
C THR A 442 10.69 0.71 10.76
N SER A 443 9.71 -0.14 11.05
CA SER A 443 9.23 -0.40 12.40
C SER A 443 8.98 -1.89 12.62
N GLU A 444 8.86 -2.28 13.87
CA GLU A 444 8.41 -3.61 14.26
C GLU A 444 7.04 -3.48 14.94
N LEU A 445 6.04 -4.18 14.38
CA LEU A 445 4.68 -4.19 14.90
C LEU A 445 4.37 -5.55 15.51
N THR A 446 3.90 -5.57 16.75
CA THR A 446 3.35 -6.77 17.37
C THR A 446 1.82 -6.71 17.35
N LEU A 447 1.22 -7.64 16.62
CA LEU A 447 -0.22 -7.84 16.58
C LEU A 447 -0.63 -8.92 17.58
N PHE A 448 -1.71 -8.68 18.32
CA PHE A 448 -2.23 -9.64 19.28
C PHE A 448 -3.50 -10.30 18.75
N SER A 449 -3.57 -11.61 18.93
CA SER A 449 -4.82 -12.37 18.79
C SER A 449 -5.60 -12.37 20.12
N ALA A 450 -6.88 -12.70 20.10
CA ALA A 450 -7.70 -12.82 21.31
C ALA A 450 -7.21 -13.94 22.27
N LYS A 451 -6.34 -14.84 21.78
CA LYS A 451 -5.66 -15.86 22.57
C LYS A 451 -4.28 -15.41 23.09
N ASN A 452 -3.90 -14.14 22.90
CA ASN A 452 -2.60 -13.57 23.23
C ASN A 452 -1.40 -14.28 22.58
N SER A 453 -1.58 -14.87 21.38
CA SER A 453 -0.44 -15.28 20.56
C SER A 453 0.03 -14.06 19.76
N PRO A 454 1.24 -13.52 20.05
CA PRO A 454 1.77 -12.38 19.32
C PRO A 454 2.23 -12.80 17.92
N ALA A 455 1.94 -11.97 16.93
CA ALA A 455 2.54 -12.03 15.60
C ALA A 455 3.38 -10.77 15.41
N THR A 456 4.66 -10.93 15.09
CA THR A 456 5.59 -9.81 14.93
C THR A 456 5.85 -9.58 13.45
N VAL A 457 5.67 -8.34 13.00
CA VAL A 457 5.83 -7.96 11.60
C VAL A 457 6.87 -6.86 11.50
N ARG A 458 7.89 -7.07 10.66
CA ARG A 458 8.79 -6.02 10.22
C ARG A 458 8.09 -5.22 9.11
N ILE A 459 7.94 -3.93 9.32
CA ILE A 459 7.36 -3.01 8.34
C ILE A 459 8.49 -2.23 7.68
N VAL A 460 8.45 -2.08 6.35
CA VAL A 460 9.50 -1.40 5.57
C VAL A 460 8.88 -0.44 4.56
N CYS A 461 9.15 0.85 4.73
CA CYS A 461 8.94 1.86 3.70
C CYS A 461 10.17 1.87 2.78
N VAL A 462 10.02 1.34 1.56
CA VAL A 462 11.08 1.37 0.56
C VAL A 462 11.00 2.71 -0.16
N PRO A 463 12.08 3.53 -0.13
CA PRO A 463 12.04 4.86 -0.69
C PRO A 463 12.00 4.86 -2.23
N ASP A 464 11.54 5.96 -2.80
CA ASP A 464 11.77 6.28 -4.21
C ASP A 464 13.27 6.48 -4.48
N PHE A 465 13.86 5.59 -5.27
CA PHE A 465 15.30 5.60 -5.54
C PHE A 465 15.71 6.82 -6.37
N SER A 466 14.90 7.24 -7.34
CA SER A 466 15.22 8.38 -8.19
C SER A 466 15.33 9.69 -7.39
N GLU A 467 14.53 9.83 -6.34
CA GLU A 467 14.49 11.01 -5.48
C GLU A 467 15.54 10.94 -4.35
N THR A 468 15.77 9.76 -3.78
CA THR A 468 16.57 9.61 -2.55
C THR A 468 17.96 9.00 -2.78
N GLY A 469 18.16 8.25 -3.86
CA GLY A 469 19.33 7.40 -4.06
C GLY A 469 19.44 6.25 -3.06
N GLN A 470 18.37 5.92 -2.31
CA GLN A 470 18.39 4.90 -1.27
C GLN A 470 17.70 3.61 -1.73
N VAL A 471 18.26 2.47 -1.32
CA VAL A 471 17.63 1.15 -1.44
C VAL A 471 17.52 0.51 -0.06
N ALA A 472 16.57 -0.41 0.13
CA ALA A 472 16.38 -1.09 1.42
C ALA A 472 16.96 -2.49 1.39
N VAL A 473 17.71 -2.87 2.42
CA VAL A 473 18.35 -4.19 2.55
C VAL A 473 17.80 -4.86 3.80
N LEU A 474 17.17 -6.01 3.63
CA LEU A 474 16.57 -6.80 4.70
C LEU A 474 17.44 -8.03 4.98
N ASP A 475 17.88 -8.16 6.22
CA ASP A 475 18.45 -9.40 6.73
C ASP A 475 17.35 -10.43 6.99
N MET A 476 17.41 -11.58 6.33
CA MET A 476 16.34 -12.58 6.43
C MET A 476 16.37 -13.39 7.72
N ASP A 477 17.44 -13.28 8.53
CA ASP A 477 17.57 -13.96 9.83
C ASP A 477 17.09 -13.06 10.99
N SER A 478 17.57 -11.82 11.06
CA SER A 478 17.16 -10.88 12.11
C SER A 478 15.87 -10.11 11.78
N LEU A 479 15.48 -10.04 10.50
CA LEU A 479 14.48 -9.11 9.96
C LEU A 479 14.85 -7.65 10.14
N GLU A 480 16.09 -7.33 10.52
CA GLU A 480 16.56 -5.95 10.50
C GLU A 480 16.66 -5.47 9.06
N CYS A 481 16.16 -4.25 8.83
CA CYS A 481 16.22 -3.62 7.53
C CYS A 481 16.98 -2.30 7.64
N THR A 482 17.92 -2.07 6.72
CA THR A 482 18.77 -0.88 6.67
C THR A 482 18.73 -0.25 5.28
N ALA A 483 18.88 1.07 5.21
CA ALA A 483 19.07 1.75 3.93
C ALA A 483 20.53 1.68 3.47
N LEU A 484 20.73 1.44 2.18
CA LEU A 484 22.00 1.66 1.48
C LEU A 484 21.86 2.92 0.62
N GLN A 485 22.73 3.90 0.84
CA GLN A 485 22.76 5.16 0.08
C GLN A 485 23.71 5.05 -1.11
N ILE A 486 23.21 5.33 -2.30
CA ILE A 486 23.99 5.53 -3.51
C ILE A 486 24.11 7.02 -3.77
N ALA A 487 25.33 7.49 -4.05
CA ALA A 487 25.61 8.88 -4.35
C ALA A 487 26.71 8.96 -5.42
N ALA A 488 26.60 9.93 -6.32
CA ALA A 488 27.70 10.32 -7.20
C ALA A 488 28.52 11.40 -6.48
N THR A 489 29.78 11.11 -6.18
CA THR A 489 30.75 12.07 -5.61
C THR A 489 31.35 12.98 -6.67
#